data_AF-A0A261CLK9-F1
#
_entry.id   AF-A0A261CLK9-F1
#
_cell.length_a   1.000
_cell.length_b   1.000
_cell.length_c   1.000
_cell.angle_alpha   90.00
_cell.angle_beta   90.00
_cell.angle_gamma   90.00
#
_symmetry.space_group_name_H-M   'P 1'
#
loop_
_entity.id
_entity.type
_entity.pdbx_description
1 polymer ?
#
loop_
_entity_poly.entity_id
_entity_poly.type
_entity_poly.pdbx_seq_one_letter_code
_entity_poly.pdbx_strand_id
1 'polypeptide(L)'
;MDSLKPNTCQEKQSDSLKNALIRVSNVLNIRYNRPSFHYLKHCLKINLQEISIQNNKKDIYYCILYEFVKNKPWGQSFKTIREILGEGVVEFNEFKRLYKCFERGMFEMEGNSLSDDACLSNVSKEIMEKIVQHLDIKDRLNFRKVSKVIRRKSDNSHLTCESISLNFANFSTELRIENLPPIIYKQGNNECHVEFENNVKTLIGEHLFYRGLMDAGTIFENKTLELGSLTICFSSEIPSYTRGVMENVLRKCNKLKEYFGTFKRLIHVKSFDFQLKVPLEKDEKSDTILSVLPYLKPGFLEKIRIETKSDCSEMMRKVVKLDQWNLAIELDMCDTPFKLPLQNLIHFKRFSVFMPNISESHVTWLARILPENDTFEYCSIRYPENQLNLDLINLGITGRHSREKSNSLLETNAVFGMHLGKKSIHFFRKS
;
A
#
# COMPACT_ATOMS: atom_id res chain seq x y z
N MET A 1 -63.62 -0.45 24.97
CA MET A 1 -63.53 -0.98 23.59
C MET A 1 -62.05 -1.09 23.27
N ASP A 2 -61.48 -2.22 23.65
CA ASP A 2 -60.11 -2.61 23.32
C ASP A 2 -60.13 -3.38 22.01
N SER A 3 -59.25 -3.04 21.06
CA SER A 3 -58.97 -3.89 19.91
C SER A 3 -57.47 -3.98 19.61
N LEU A 4 -57.02 -5.22 19.76
CA LEU A 4 -55.78 -5.89 19.37
C LEU A 4 -55.11 -5.44 18.05
N LYS A 5 -53.77 -5.45 18.08
CA LYS A 5 -52.82 -5.39 16.95
C LYS A 5 -53.05 -6.52 15.91
N PRO A 6 -52.44 -6.37 14.72
CA PRO A 6 -51.69 -7.50 14.13
C PRO A 6 -50.23 -7.17 13.73
N ASN A 7 -49.45 -8.24 13.74
CA ASN A 7 -48.00 -8.36 13.59
C ASN A 7 -47.47 -8.04 12.18
N THR A 8 -46.35 -7.31 12.11
CA THR A 8 -45.46 -7.22 10.95
C THR A 8 -44.23 -8.12 11.16
N CYS A 9 -44.32 -9.36 10.68
CA CYS A 9 -43.17 -10.27 10.58
C CYS A 9 -43.28 -11.09 9.28
N GLN A 10 -43.24 -10.43 8.12
CA GLN A 10 -43.26 -11.14 6.82
C GLN A 10 -42.29 -10.62 5.74
N GLU A 11 -41.51 -9.55 5.95
CA GLU A 11 -40.66 -9.01 4.86
C GLU A 11 -39.15 -9.35 4.91
N LYS A 12 -38.67 -10.12 5.90
CA LYS A 12 -37.23 -10.49 5.99
C LYS A 12 -36.83 -11.85 5.39
N GLN A 13 -37.78 -12.65 4.88
CA GLN A 13 -37.49 -14.03 4.42
C GLN A 13 -37.27 -14.19 2.90
N SER A 14 -37.67 -13.20 2.09
CA SER A 14 -37.62 -13.29 0.61
C SER A 14 -36.19 -13.16 0.02
N ASP A 15 -35.35 -12.30 0.60
CA ASP A 15 -33.98 -12.06 0.11
C ASP A 15 -33.00 -13.21 0.38
N SER A 16 -33.32 -14.07 1.34
CA SER A 16 -32.46 -15.20 1.73
C SER A 16 -32.49 -16.32 0.67
N LEU A 17 -33.68 -16.64 0.16
CA LEU A 17 -33.90 -17.80 -0.70
C LEU A 17 -33.27 -17.64 -2.08
N LYS A 18 -33.39 -16.44 -2.66
CA LYS A 18 -32.85 -16.11 -3.98
C LYS A 18 -31.31 -16.15 -3.96
N ASN A 19 -30.72 -15.68 -2.87
CA ASN A 19 -29.27 -15.71 -2.64
C ASN A 19 -28.75 -17.11 -2.32
N ALA A 20 -29.53 -17.94 -1.62
CA ALA A 20 -29.19 -19.34 -1.39
C ALA A 20 -29.18 -20.16 -2.68
N LEU A 21 -30.16 -19.94 -3.58
CA LEU A 21 -30.23 -20.59 -4.89
C LEU A 21 -29.05 -20.23 -5.81
N ILE A 22 -28.62 -18.96 -5.80
CA ILE A 22 -27.43 -18.49 -6.54
C ILE A 22 -26.16 -19.17 -6.00
N ARG A 23 -26.03 -19.34 -4.69
CA ARG A 23 -24.87 -20.02 -4.07
C ARG A 23 -24.84 -21.51 -4.40
N VAL A 24 -25.97 -22.21 -4.37
CA VAL A 24 -26.06 -23.62 -4.76
C VAL A 24 -25.70 -23.82 -6.25
N SER A 25 -26.13 -22.90 -7.13
CA SER A 25 -25.75 -22.91 -8.55
C SER A 25 -24.25 -22.74 -8.77
N ASN A 26 -23.57 -21.95 -7.93
CA ASN A 26 -22.15 -21.67 -8.06
C ASN A 26 -21.28 -22.80 -7.47
N VAL A 27 -21.73 -23.45 -6.40
CA VAL A 27 -21.01 -24.57 -5.75
C VAL A 27 -21.01 -25.83 -6.62
N LEU A 28 -22.03 -26.05 -7.47
CA LEU A 28 -22.11 -27.21 -8.35
C LEU A 28 -21.25 -27.11 -9.64
N ASN A 29 -20.43 -26.06 -9.80
CA ASN A 29 -19.51 -25.80 -10.93
C ASN A 29 -20.08 -26.15 -12.33
N ILE A 30 -21.30 -25.70 -12.64
CA ILE A 30 -21.91 -25.86 -13.96
C ILE A 30 -21.45 -24.69 -14.84
N ARG A 31 -20.26 -24.81 -15.46
CA ARG A 31 -19.93 -24.02 -16.66
C ARG A 31 -20.72 -24.58 -17.83
N TYR A 32 -21.65 -23.78 -18.38
CA TYR A 32 -22.35 -23.95 -19.66
C TYR A 32 -22.49 -25.37 -20.23
N ASN A 33 -23.45 -26.13 -19.68
CA ASN A 33 -24.50 -26.76 -20.48
C ASN A 33 -25.63 -27.09 -19.51
N ARG A 34 -26.80 -26.45 -19.68
CA ARG A 34 -27.96 -26.61 -18.79
C ARG A 34 -28.23 -28.10 -18.52
N PRO A 35 -28.09 -28.63 -17.30
CA PRO A 35 -28.96 -29.72 -16.91
C PRO A 35 -30.33 -29.05 -16.81
N SER A 36 -31.19 -29.29 -17.80
CA SER A 36 -32.53 -28.75 -17.79
C SER A 36 -33.20 -29.09 -16.45
N PHE A 37 -34.07 -28.21 -15.96
CA PHE A 37 -34.92 -28.48 -14.79
C PHE A 37 -35.63 -29.85 -14.88
N HIS A 38 -35.80 -30.36 -16.11
CA HIS A 38 -36.28 -31.70 -16.42
C HIS A 38 -35.34 -32.83 -15.97
N TYR A 39 -34.02 -32.65 -15.99
CA TYR A 39 -33.03 -33.65 -15.52
C TYR A 39 -33.04 -33.81 -14.00
N LEU A 40 -33.05 -32.70 -13.24
CA LEU A 40 -33.24 -32.73 -11.78
C LEU A 40 -34.61 -33.31 -11.40
N LYS A 41 -35.66 -32.95 -12.12
CA LYS A 41 -37.01 -33.52 -11.95
C LYS A 41 -37.08 -35.00 -12.33
N HIS A 42 -36.26 -35.46 -13.29
CA HIS A 42 -36.17 -36.86 -13.74
C HIS A 42 -35.37 -37.72 -12.75
N CYS A 43 -34.24 -37.24 -12.22
CA CYS A 43 -33.50 -37.89 -11.13
C CYS A 43 -34.29 -37.95 -9.82
N LEU A 44 -35.23 -37.02 -9.59
CA LEU A 44 -36.13 -37.01 -8.44
C LEU A 44 -37.46 -37.78 -8.67
N LYS A 45 -37.86 -38.01 -9.93
CA LYS A 45 -39.02 -38.85 -10.28
C LYS A 45 -38.66 -40.32 -10.40
N ILE A 46 -37.47 -40.63 -10.90
CA ILE A 46 -36.96 -41.98 -10.94
C ILE A 46 -36.40 -42.27 -9.54
N ASN A 47 -37.14 -43.09 -8.80
CA ASN A 47 -36.76 -43.78 -7.57
C ASN A 47 -37.03 -43.17 -6.20
N LEU A 48 -38.24 -42.66 -5.99
CA LEU A 48 -38.89 -42.80 -4.67
C LEU A 48 -39.74 -44.09 -4.56
N GLN A 49 -39.80 -44.91 -5.60
CA GLN A 49 -40.49 -46.21 -5.55
C GLN A 49 -39.59 -47.43 -5.73
N GLU A 50 -38.36 -47.33 -6.28
CA GLU A 50 -37.54 -48.53 -6.54
C GLU A 50 -36.02 -48.45 -6.26
N ILE A 51 -35.48 -47.36 -5.69
CA ILE A 51 -34.14 -47.46 -5.06
C ILE A 51 -34.36 -47.71 -3.59
N SER A 52 -33.92 -48.88 -3.13
CA SER A 52 -33.56 -49.06 -1.74
C SER A 52 -32.60 -47.93 -1.38
N ILE A 53 -33.07 -46.87 -0.71
CA ILE A 53 -32.22 -45.86 -0.07
C ILE A 53 -31.54 -46.58 1.10
N GLN A 54 -30.71 -47.56 0.78
CA GLN A 54 -29.90 -48.31 1.73
C GLN A 54 -28.70 -47.43 2.04
N ASN A 55 -28.91 -46.53 3.00
CA ASN A 55 -27.87 -45.93 3.84
C ASN A 55 -26.74 -45.18 3.13
N ASN A 56 -26.89 -44.75 1.88
CA ASN A 56 -25.92 -43.84 1.28
C ASN A 56 -26.12 -42.43 1.85
N LYS A 57 -25.19 -42.00 2.71
CA LYS A 57 -25.21 -40.69 3.37
C LYS A 57 -25.39 -39.52 2.39
N LYS A 58 -24.87 -39.63 1.16
CA LYS A 58 -25.01 -38.57 0.17
C LYS A 58 -26.48 -38.33 -0.23
N ASP A 59 -27.23 -39.39 -0.43
CA ASP A 59 -28.62 -39.30 -0.89
C ASP A 59 -29.52 -38.70 0.20
N ILE A 60 -29.27 -39.08 1.46
CA ILE A 60 -29.89 -38.50 2.65
C ILE A 60 -29.64 -36.98 2.71
N TYR A 61 -28.40 -36.53 2.46
CA TYR A 61 -28.04 -35.11 2.53
C TYR A 61 -28.73 -34.30 1.44
N TYR A 62 -28.88 -34.85 0.23
CA TYR A 62 -29.65 -34.21 -0.84
C TYR A 62 -31.13 -34.08 -0.48
N CYS A 63 -31.74 -35.07 0.18
CA CYS A 63 -33.11 -34.96 0.68
C CYS A 63 -33.25 -33.82 1.71
N ILE A 64 -32.29 -33.68 2.63
CA ILE A 64 -32.29 -32.60 3.64
C ILE A 64 -32.09 -31.24 2.98
N LEU A 65 -31.16 -31.12 2.02
CA LEU A 65 -30.92 -29.90 1.26
C LEU A 65 -32.18 -29.48 0.47
N TYR A 66 -32.90 -30.45 -0.08
CA TYR A 66 -34.16 -30.19 -0.78
C TYR A 66 -35.24 -29.61 0.16
N GLU A 67 -35.42 -30.16 1.36
CA GLU A 67 -36.35 -29.58 2.35
C GLU A 67 -35.87 -28.21 2.87
N PHE A 68 -34.56 -27.99 2.97
CA PHE A 68 -33.99 -26.68 3.28
C PHE A 68 -34.32 -25.63 2.22
N VAL A 69 -34.18 -25.96 0.94
CA VAL A 69 -34.50 -25.06 -0.19
C VAL A 69 -35.99 -24.70 -0.23
N LYS A 70 -36.88 -25.52 0.35
CA LYS A 70 -38.30 -25.19 0.49
C LYS A 70 -38.62 -24.14 1.57
N ASN A 71 -37.61 -23.62 2.27
CA ASN A 71 -37.75 -22.60 3.31
C ASN A 71 -38.66 -23.00 4.49
N LYS A 72 -38.77 -24.29 4.78
CA LYS A 72 -39.52 -24.76 5.95
C LYS A 72 -38.68 -24.57 7.23
N PRO A 73 -39.30 -24.39 8.41
CA PRO A 73 -38.57 -24.48 9.68
C PRO A 73 -38.01 -25.89 9.88
N TRP A 74 -36.80 -26.00 10.44
CA TRP A 74 -36.09 -27.29 10.60
C TRP A 74 -36.92 -28.38 11.28
N GLY A 75 -37.81 -28.03 12.21
CA GLY A 75 -38.67 -29.00 12.91
C GLY A 75 -39.70 -29.67 11.99
N GLN A 76 -40.25 -28.91 11.03
CA GLN A 76 -41.17 -29.44 10.03
C GLN A 76 -40.42 -30.24 8.96
N SER A 77 -39.28 -29.72 8.51
CA SER A 77 -38.39 -30.40 7.56
C SER A 77 -37.92 -31.75 8.10
N PHE A 78 -37.57 -31.83 9.39
CA PHE A 78 -37.14 -33.09 10.03
C PHE A 78 -38.27 -34.12 10.09
N LYS A 79 -39.50 -33.68 10.42
CA LYS A 79 -40.67 -34.55 10.43
C LYS A 79 -40.94 -35.14 9.04
N THR A 80 -40.92 -34.30 8.01
CA THR A 80 -41.07 -34.74 6.60
C THR A 80 -39.97 -35.73 6.19
N ILE A 81 -38.71 -35.49 6.58
CA ILE A 81 -37.61 -36.41 6.26
C ILE A 81 -37.76 -37.75 6.97
N ARG A 82 -38.21 -37.78 8.24
CA ARG A 82 -38.50 -39.03 8.96
C ARG A 82 -39.67 -39.80 8.35
N GLU A 83 -40.72 -39.11 7.90
CA GLU A 83 -41.86 -39.72 7.22
C GLU A 83 -41.47 -40.34 5.88
N ILE A 84 -40.54 -39.73 5.14
CA ILE A 84 -40.12 -40.18 3.80
C ILE A 84 -39.05 -41.27 3.86
N LEU A 85 -38.03 -41.12 4.71
CA LEU A 85 -36.87 -42.03 4.76
C LEU A 85 -37.02 -43.14 5.78
N GLY A 86 -37.96 -43.03 6.72
CA GLY A 86 -38.18 -43.99 7.79
C GLY A 86 -37.58 -43.57 9.15
N GLU A 87 -38.16 -44.11 10.22
CA GLU A 87 -37.69 -43.95 11.60
C GLU A 87 -36.25 -44.48 11.75
N GLY A 88 -35.34 -43.66 12.28
CA GLY A 88 -33.96 -44.05 12.60
C GLY A 88 -32.92 -43.89 11.48
N VAL A 89 -33.31 -43.48 10.27
CA VAL A 89 -32.36 -43.29 9.15
C VAL A 89 -31.50 -42.03 9.29
N VAL A 90 -32.05 -40.97 9.90
CA VAL A 90 -31.33 -39.71 10.16
C VAL A 90 -31.52 -39.31 11.60
N GLU A 91 -30.42 -39.23 12.36
CA GLU A 91 -30.48 -38.70 13.72
C GLU A 91 -30.81 -37.21 13.72
N PHE A 92 -31.60 -36.79 14.70
CA PHE A 92 -32.00 -35.39 14.84
C PHE A 92 -30.81 -34.43 14.93
N ASN A 93 -29.76 -34.84 15.65
CA ASN A 93 -28.55 -34.04 15.81
C ASN A 93 -27.79 -33.88 14.49
N GLU A 94 -27.70 -34.94 13.69
CA GLU A 94 -27.09 -34.89 12.36
C GLU A 94 -27.90 -33.99 11.42
N PHE A 95 -29.22 -34.14 11.39
CA PHE A 95 -30.11 -33.28 10.61
C PHE A 95 -29.94 -31.80 10.98
N LYS A 96 -29.98 -31.49 12.28
CA LYS A 96 -29.87 -30.12 12.78
C LYS A 96 -28.50 -29.50 12.46
N ARG A 97 -27.42 -30.29 12.53
CA ARG A 97 -26.08 -29.87 12.15
C ARG A 97 -26.04 -29.47 10.67
N LEU A 98 -26.58 -30.30 9.79
CA LEU A 98 -26.61 -30.05 8.34
C LEU A 98 -27.46 -28.84 7.97
N TYR A 99 -28.64 -28.72 8.58
CA TYR A 99 -29.53 -27.58 8.36
C TYR A 99 -28.83 -26.25 8.68
N LYS A 100 -28.09 -26.19 9.80
CA LYS A 100 -27.28 -25.01 10.17
C LYS A 100 -26.11 -24.77 9.24
N CYS A 101 -25.53 -25.81 8.64
CA CYS A 101 -24.47 -25.66 7.64
C CYS A 101 -25.02 -24.99 6.37
N PHE A 102 -26.22 -25.39 5.95
CA PHE A 102 -26.91 -24.79 4.80
C PHE A 102 -27.31 -23.32 5.05
N GLU A 103 -27.77 -22.97 6.26
CA GLU A 103 -28.01 -21.58 6.67
C GLU A 103 -26.74 -20.70 6.56
N ARG A 104 -25.57 -21.29 6.79
CA ARG A 104 -24.26 -20.63 6.68
C ARG A 104 -23.70 -20.64 5.25
N GLY A 105 -24.39 -21.27 4.30
CA GLY A 105 -23.98 -21.34 2.90
C GLY A 105 -22.94 -22.42 2.58
N MET A 106 -22.75 -23.40 3.47
CA MET A 106 -21.82 -24.52 3.25
C MET A 106 -22.60 -25.71 2.65
N PHE A 107 -22.39 -25.99 1.36
CA PHE A 107 -23.12 -27.01 0.60
C PHE A 107 -22.25 -28.16 0.08
N GLU A 108 -20.93 -28.14 0.33
CA GLU A 108 -20.00 -29.18 -0.13
C GLU A 108 -20.12 -30.48 0.67
N MET A 109 -20.06 -31.59 -0.05
CA MET A 109 -20.36 -32.94 0.41
C MET A 109 -19.06 -33.74 0.54
N GLU A 110 -18.33 -33.56 1.65
CA GLU A 110 -17.19 -34.41 1.93
C GLU A 110 -17.51 -35.48 2.98
N GLY A 111 -17.30 -36.73 2.57
CA GLY A 111 -17.42 -37.95 3.38
C GLY A 111 -16.28 -38.15 4.37
N ASN A 112 -15.60 -37.08 4.76
CA ASN A 112 -14.84 -37.03 5.99
C ASN A 112 -15.50 -35.96 6.82
N SER A 113 -15.66 -36.22 8.12
CA SER A 113 -15.93 -35.17 9.09
C SER A 113 -15.07 -33.95 8.72
N LEU A 114 -15.69 -32.90 8.18
CA LEU A 114 -15.13 -31.56 8.29
C LEU A 114 -15.15 -31.32 9.79
N SER A 115 -14.05 -31.78 10.40
CA SER A 115 -13.63 -31.38 11.72
C SER A 115 -13.74 -29.85 11.74
N ASP A 116 -14.07 -29.28 12.88
CA ASP A 116 -13.93 -27.84 13.08
C ASP A 116 -12.52 -27.35 12.65
N ASP A 117 -11.53 -28.25 12.49
CA ASP A 117 -10.19 -28.03 11.93
C ASP A 117 -10.12 -27.61 10.44
N ALA A 118 -11.14 -27.85 9.61
CA ALA A 118 -11.12 -27.51 8.18
C ALA A 118 -11.41 -26.02 7.88
N CYS A 119 -10.95 -25.13 8.76
CA CYS A 119 -11.06 -23.69 8.57
C CYS A 119 -9.69 -23.13 8.17
N LEU A 120 -9.65 -22.23 7.18
CA LEU A 120 -8.42 -21.48 6.85
C LEU A 120 -7.84 -20.74 8.06
N SER A 121 -8.67 -20.40 9.05
CA SER A 121 -8.18 -19.81 10.30
C SER A 121 -7.40 -20.80 11.19
N ASN A 122 -7.65 -22.10 11.04
CA ASN A 122 -7.06 -23.21 11.80
C ASN A 122 -5.82 -23.81 11.14
N VAL A 123 -5.50 -23.45 9.90
CA VAL A 123 -4.24 -23.89 9.29
C VAL A 123 -3.03 -23.36 10.07
N SER A 124 -1.94 -24.15 10.08
CA SER A 124 -0.74 -23.85 10.85
C SER A 124 -0.14 -22.50 10.47
N LYS A 125 0.64 -21.91 11.39
CA LYS A 125 1.30 -20.63 11.15
C LYS A 125 2.20 -20.68 9.90
N GLU A 126 2.94 -21.77 9.74
CA GLU A 126 3.87 -22.00 8.63
C GLU A 126 3.16 -22.05 7.26
N ILE A 127 2.01 -22.73 7.17
CA ILE A 127 1.23 -22.80 5.94
C ILE A 127 0.65 -21.42 5.61
N MET A 128 0.15 -20.69 6.62
CA MET A 128 -0.35 -19.33 6.43
C MET A 128 0.75 -18.37 5.97
N GLU A 129 1.94 -18.48 6.54
CA GLU A 129 3.11 -17.70 6.11
C GLU A 129 3.43 -17.98 4.64
N LYS A 130 3.45 -19.26 4.21
CA LYS A 130 3.65 -19.63 2.80
C LYS A 130 2.55 -19.07 1.90
N ILE A 131 1.28 -19.17 2.27
CA ILE A 131 0.18 -18.60 1.49
C ILE A 131 0.39 -17.10 1.32
N VAL A 132 0.57 -16.39 2.44
CA VAL A 132 0.70 -14.93 2.43
C VAL A 132 1.93 -14.47 1.65
N GLN A 133 3.04 -15.22 1.70
CA GLN A 133 4.24 -14.96 0.88
C GLN A 133 3.97 -14.99 -0.64
N HIS A 134 2.97 -15.74 -1.12
CA HIS A 134 2.59 -15.79 -2.53
C HIS A 134 1.52 -14.76 -2.92
N LEU A 135 0.98 -14.02 -1.95
CA LEU A 135 -0.01 -12.97 -2.20
C LEU A 135 0.71 -11.65 -2.47
N ASP A 136 0.28 -10.97 -3.54
CA ASP A 136 0.64 -9.58 -3.79
C ASP A 136 -0.03 -8.64 -2.77
N ILE A 137 0.29 -7.34 -2.81
CA ILE A 137 -0.28 -6.39 -1.84
C ILE A 137 -1.80 -6.30 -1.95
N LYS A 138 -2.38 -6.32 -3.16
CA LYS A 138 -3.83 -6.24 -3.37
C LYS A 138 -4.53 -7.40 -2.67
N ASP A 139 -4.05 -8.61 -2.94
CA ASP A 139 -4.59 -9.84 -2.42
C ASP A 139 -4.35 -9.96 -0.93
N ARG A 140 -3.19 -9.51 -0.41
CA ARG A 140 -2.96 -9.43 1.03
C ARG A 140 -3.93 -8.49 1.72
N LEU A 141 -4.17 -7.29 1.16
CA LEU A 141 -5.12 -6.33 1.72
C LEU A 141 -6.55 -6.89 1.72
N ASN A 142 -6.94 -7.65 0.69
CA ASN A 142 -8.22 -8.36 0.66
C ASN A 142 -8.27 -9.52 1.65
N PHE A 143 -7.19 -10.29 1.75
CA PHE A 143 -7.05 -11.44 2.66
C PHE A 143 -7.21 -11.03 4.12
N ARG A 144 -6.63 -9.88 4.51
CA ARG A 144 -6.79 -9.26 5.84
C ARG A 144 -8.23 -8.89 6.20
N LYS A 145 -9.13 -8.73 5.22
CA LYS A 145 -10.54 -8.39 5.46
C LYS A 145 -11.40 -9.61 5.76
N VAL A 146 -10.92 -10.84 5.47
CA VAL A 146 -11.69 -12.08 5.62
C VAL A 146 -12.02 -12.39 7.09
N SER A 147 -11.03 -12.35 7.99
CA SER A 147 -11.27 -12.58 9.43
C SER A 147 -10.22 -11.93 10.32
N LYS A 148 -10.54 -11.72 11.60
CA LYS A 148 -9.59 -11.19 12.60
C LYS A 148 -8.37 -12.10 12.79
N VAL A 149 -8.54 -13.41 12.67
CA VAL A 149 -7.45 -14.39 12.82
C VAL A 149 -6.50 -14.30 11.62
N ILE A 150 -7.06 -14.30 10.40
CA ILE A 150 -6.27 -14.17 9.17
C ILE A 150 -5.52 -12.85 9.15
N ARG A 151 -6.17 -11.75 9.55
CA ARG A 151 -5.52 -10.43 9.67
C ARG A 151 -4.30 -10.49 10.58
N ARG A 152 -4.42 -11.02 11.79
CA ARG A 152 -3.29 -11.14 12.74
C ARG A 152 -2.15 -11.98 12.18
N LYS A 153 -2.45 -13.07 11.46
CA LYS A 153 -1.43 -13.93 10.85
C LYS A 153 -0.74 -13.21 9.69
N SER A 154 -1.50 -12.54 8.83
CA SER A 154 -0.98 -11.76 7.70
C SER A 154 -0.11 -10.56 8.16
N ASP A 155 -0.55 -9.82 9.17
CA ASP A 155 0.13 -8.60 9.65
C ASP A 155 1.48 -8.87 10.33
N ASN A 156 1.72 -10.11 10.77
CA ASN A 156 2.99 -10.55 11.35
C ASN A 156 3.91 -11.25 10.34
N SER A 157 3.44 -11.45 9.10
CA SER A 157 4.24 -12.05 8.04
C SER A 157 5.03 -10.99 7.28
N HIS A 158 6.22 -11.37 6.84
CA HIS A 158 7.10 -10.53 6.02
C HIS A 158 6.35 -9.94 4.84
N LEU A 159 6.48 -8.62 4.66
CA LEU A 159 5.82 -7.85 3.61
C LEU A 159 6.85 -6.99 2.90
N THR A 160 7.08 -7.27 1.63
CA THR A 160 7.81 -6.38 0.74
C THR A 160 6.82 -5.49 0.01
N CYS A 161 7.20 -4.24 -0.19
CA CYS A 161 6.47 -3.30 -1.04
C CYS A 161 7.52 -2.49 -1.80
N GLU A 162 7.43 -2.42 -3.11
CA GLU A 162 8.35 -1.69 -3.97
C GLU A 162 8.16 -0.18 -3.81
N SER A 163 6.92 0.29 -3.78
CA SER A 163 6.64 1.73 -3.70
C SER A 163 5.32 2.09 -3.03
N ILE A 164 5.38 3.14 -2.21
CA ILE A 164 4.21 3.88 -1.71
C ILE A 164 4.47 5.36 -1.97
N SER A 165 3.51 6.03 -2.60
CA SER A 165 3.55 7.47 -2.82
C SER A 165 2.26 8.12 -2.30
N LEU A 166 2.43 9.13 -1.46
CA LEU A 166 1.36 9.98 -0.95
C LEU A 166 1.55 11.39 -1.51
N ASN A 167 0.61 11.83 -2.34
CA ASN A 167 0.55 13.21 -2.80
C ASN A 167 -0.61 13.95 -2.11
N PHE A 168 -0.28 14.98 -1.34
CA PHE A 168 -1.22 15.80 -0.60
C PHE A 168 -1.43 17.12 -1.33
N ALA A 169 -2.57 17.26 -2.01
CA ALA A 169 -3.01 18.51 -2.63
C ALA A 169 -4.01 19.26 -1.74
N ASN A 170 -4.51 20.40 -2.21
CA ASN A 170 -5.45 21.22 -1.45
C ASN A 170 -6.80 20.53 -1.27
N PHE A 171 -7.35 19.99 -2.37
CA PHE A 171 -8.68 19.37 -2.39
C PHE A 171 -8.64 17.87 -2.60
N SER A 172 -7.45 17.30 -2.80
CA SER A 172 -7.27 15.88 -2.99
C SER A 172 -6.08 15.30 -2.22
N THR A 173 -6.14 14.01 -1.93
CA THR A 173 -4.98 13.19 -1.59
C THR A 173 -4.96 12.03 -2.55
N GLU A 174 -3.79 11.70 -3.06
CA GLU A 174 -3.59 10.57 -3.95
C GLU A 174 -2.64 9.58 -3.27
N LEU A 175 -3.09 8.35 -3.12
CA LEU A 175 -2.30 7.23 -2.64
C LEU A 175 -2.00 6.31 -3.82
N ARG A 176 -0.70 6.11 -4.09
CA ARG A 176 -0.22 5.07 -4.99
C ARG A 176 0.51 4.02 -4.20
N ILE A 177 0.20 2.77 -4.50
CA ILE A 177 0.85 1.58 -3.97
C ILE A 177 1.27 0.76 -5.19
N GLU A 178 2.38 0.04 -5.09
CA GLU A 178 2.87 -0.84 -6.16
C GLU A 178 1.75 -1.65 -6.82
N ASN A 179 1.80 -1.75 -8.15
CA ASN A 179 0.91 -2.57 -8.98
C ASN A 179 -0.60 -2.32 -8.75
N LEU A 180 -0.97 -1.19 -8.14
CA LEU A 180 -2.35 -0.80 -7.88
C LEU A 180 -2.69 0.50 -8.63
N PRO A 181 -3.93 0.61 -9.15
CA PRO A 181 -4.47 1.89 -9.59
C PRO A 181 -4.42 2.93 -8.46
N PRO A 182 -4.23 4.22 -8.78
CA PRO A 182 -4.21 5.26 -7.76
C PRO A 182 -5.55 5.32 -7.04
N ILE A 183 -5.50 5.52 -5.72
CA ILE A 183 -6.68 5.81 -4.90
C ILE A 183 -6.72 7.32 -4.68
N ILE A 184 -7.82 7.95 -5.09
CA ILE A 184 -7.97 9.41 -5.01
C ILE A 184 -9.02 9.74 -3.95
N TYR A 185 -8.63 10.55 -2.97
CA TYR A 185 -9.48 11.04 -1.89
C TYR A 185 -9.80 12.50 -2.17
N LYS A 186 -11.06 12.82 -2.49
CA LYS A 186 -11.51 14.19 -2.78
C LYS A 186 -12.39 14.72 -1.67
N GLN A 187 -12.21 15.98 -1.30
CA GLN A 187 -13.03 16.64 -0.29
C GLN A 187 -14.38 17.05 -0.87
N GLY A 188 -15.46 16.60 -0.23
CA GLY A 188 -16.80 17.18 -0.37
C GLY A 188 -17.20 17.97 0.88
N ASN A 189 -18.46 18.40 0.94
CA ASN A 189 -19.02 19.12 2.09
C ASN A 189 -19.22 18.17 3.28
N ASN A 190 -18.27 18.17 4.23
CA ASN A 190 -18.25 17.26 5.36
C ASN A 190 -18.22 15.76 4.96
N GLU A 191 -17.70 15.46 3.78
CA GLU A 191 -17.57 14.11 3.24
C GLU A 191 -16.26 13.94 2.48
N CYS A 192 -15.82 12.69 2.34
CA CYS A 192 -14.67 12.31 1.54
C CYS A 192 -15.12 11.32 0.46
N HIS A 193 -14.93 11.67 -0.80
CA HIS A 193 -15.13 10.75 -1.92
C HIS A 193 -13.84 9.97 -2.16
N VAL A 194 -13.93 8.65 -2.13
CA VAL A 194 -12.83 7.73 -2.39
C VAL A 194 -13.06 7.12 -3.77
N GLU A 195 -12.20 7.49 -4.71
CA GLU A 195 -12.20 6.98 -6.08
C GLU A 195 -11.13 5.90 -6.21
N PHE A 196 -11.53 4.73 -6.68
CA PHE A 196 -10.63 3.63 -7.01
C PHE A 196 -11.15 2.91 -8.26
N GLU A 197 -10.32 2.90 -9.31
CA GLU A 197 -10.73 2.47 -10.65
C GLU A 197 -12.01 3.24 -11.08
N ASN A 198 -13.09 2.53 -11.41
CA ASN A 198 -14.37 3.13 -11.82
C ASN A 198 -15.37 3.24 -10.66
N ASN A 199 -14.93 2.96 -9.43
CA ASN A 199 -15.80 2.96 -8.25
C ASN A 199 -15.57 4.22 -7.43
N VAL A 200 -16.67 4.85 -7.02
CA VAL A 200 -16.66 5.98 -6.10
C VAL A 200 -17.43 5.60 -4.84
N LYS A 201 -16.80 5.78 -3.69
CA LYS A 201 -17.42 5.58 -2.39
C LYS A 201 -17.40 6.88 -1.60
N THR A 202 -18.54 7.31 -1.09
CA THR A 202 -18.63 8.49 -0.22
C THR A 202 -18.56 8.07 1.25
N LEU A 203 -17.73 8.78 2.02
CA LEU A 203 -17.57 8.59 3.46
C LEU A 203 -17.95 9.90 4.18
N ILE A 204 -18.96 9.85 5.05
CA ILE A 204 -19.46 11.01 5.78
C ILE A 204 -18.58 11.30 6.99
N GLY A 205 -18.25 12.57 7.23
CA GLY A 205 -17.44 13.05 8.37
C GLY A 205 -15.95 12.76 8.26
N GLU A 206 -15.51 12.18 7.13
CA GLU A 206 -14.11 11.87 6.88
C GLU A 206 -13.43 13.01 6.11
N HIS A 207 -12.16 13.24 6.41
CA HIS A 207 -11.34 14.26 5.73
C HIS A 207 -10.27 13.58 4.88
N LEU A 208 -10.10 14.08 3.65
CA LEU A 208 -9.25 13.50 2.60
C LEU A 208 -7.86 13.08 3.10
N PHE A 209 -7.22 13.95 3.89
CA PHE A 209 -5.84 13.79 4.34
C PHE A 209 -5.69 12.59 5.29
N TYR A 210 -6.58 12.52 6.28
CA TYR A 210 -6.54 11.45 7.26
C TYR A 210 -6.95 10.12 6.63
N ARG A 211 -7.95 10.12 5.74
CA ARG A 211 -8.37 8.89 5.07
C ARG A 211 -7.26 8.29 4.22
N GLY A 212 -6.60 9.09 3.38
CA GLY A 212 -5.47 8.63 2.57
C GLY A 212 -4.28 8.17 3.41
N LEU A 213 -3.96 8.91 4.47
CA LEU A 213 -2.88 8.52 5.39
C LEU A 213 -3.20 7.22 6.15
N MET A 214 -4.43 7.03 6.60
CA MET A 214 -4.86 5.81 7.31
C MET A 214 -4.88 4.59 6.40
N ASP A 215 -5.28 4.75 5.13
CA ASP A 215 -5.23 3.65 4.16
C ASP A 215 -3.79 3.22 3.86
N ALA A 216 -2.87 4.17 3.66
CA ALA A 216 -1.43 3.87 3.60
C ALA A 216 -0.93 3.23 4.90
N GLY A 217 -1.46 3.69 6.03
CA GLY A 217 -1.19 3.18 7.36
C GLY A 217 -1.44 1.69 7.54
N THR A 218 -2.43 1.15 6.82
CA THR A 218 -2.69 -0.29 6.84
C THR A 218 -1.50 -1.13 6.40
N ILE A 219 -0.57 -0.56 5.61
CA ILE A 219 0.68 -1.19 5.19
C ILE A 219 1.81 -0.85 6.18
N PHE A 220 1.95 0.42 6.58
CA PHE A 220 2.99 0.85 7.52
C PHE A 220 2.89 0.17 8.91
N GLU A 221 1.70 -0.25 9.32
CA GLU A 221 1.49 -0.98 10.57
C GLU A 221 2.13 -2.39 10.57
N ASN A 222 2.42 -2.99 9.41
CA ASN A 222 3.10 -4.29 9.34
C ASN A 222 4.54 -4.17 9.85
N LYS A 223 4.84 -4.84 10.97
CA LYS A 223 6.13 -4.71 11.68
C LYS A 223 7.34 -5.19 10.88
N THR A 224 7.10 -6.05 9.90
CA THR A 224 8.10 -6.66 9.02
C THR A 224 8.06 -6.07 7.62
N LEU A 225 7.44 -4.89 7.46
CA LEU A 225 7.45 -4.15 6.20
C LEU A 225 8.88 -3.76 5.82
N GLU A 226 9.30 -4.17 4.63
CA GLU A 226 10.45 -3.63 3.91
C GLU A 226 9.96 -2.89 2.67
N LEU A 227 10.10 -1.56 2.67
CA LEU A 227 9.64 -0.70 1.59
C LEU A 227 10.82 -0.29 0.69
N GLY A 228 10.68 -0.45 -0.62
CA GLY A 228 11.65 -0.01 -1.61
C GLY A 228 11.72 1.52 -1.67
N SER A 229 10.60 2.18 -1.92
CA SER A 229 10.53 3.64 -2.03
C SER A 229 9.31 4.23 -1.32
N LEU A 230 9.54 5.28 -0.53
CA LEU A 230 8.49 6.12 0.03
C LEU A 230 8.59 7.53 -0.57
N THR A 231 7.52 7.97 -1.23
CA THR A 231 7.40 9.33 -1.74
C THR A 231 6.35 10.11 -0.96
N ILE A 232 6.72 11.28 -0.45
CA ILE A 232 5.82 12.23 0.21
C ILE A 232 5.85 13.53 -0.59
N CYS A 233 4.73 13.87 -1.23
CA CYS A 233 4.59 15.05 -2.05
C CYS A 233 3.54 16.01 -1.48
N PHE A 234 3.86 17.29 -1.46
CA PHE A 234 2.92 18.39 -1.19
C PHE A 234 2.81 19.24 -2.45
N SER A 235 1.63 19.25 -3.06
CA SER A 235 1.35 20.01 -4.28
C SER A 235 0.18 20.97 -4.09
N SER A 236 0.08 21.98 -4.96
CA SER A 236 -1.10 22.84 -5.05
C SER A 236 -1.77 22.65 -6.39
N GLU A 237 -3.09 22.45 -6.38
CA GLU A 237 -3.94 22.50 -7.59
C GLU A 237 -4.33 23.95 -7.94
N ILE A 238 -4.04 24.90 -7.04
CA ILE A 238 -4.35 26.31 -7.19
C ILE A 238 -3.09 27.03 -7.71
N PRO A 239 -3.18 27.84 -8.78
CA PRO A 239 -2.04 28.59 -9.32
C PRO A 239 -1.51 29.68 -8.37
N SER A 240 -2.38 30.25 -7.52
CA SER A 240 -2.03 31.30 -6.57
C SER A 240 -1.63 30.72 -5.21
N TYR A 241 -0.40 31.00 -4.81
CA TYR A 241 0.11 30.66 -3.48
C TYR A 241 -0.36 31.71 -2.49
N THR A 242 -1.31 31.33 -1.65
CA THR A 242 -1.77 32.16 -0.53
C THR A 242 -1.18 31.63 0.78
N ARG A 243 -1.07 32.49 1.78
CA ARG A 243 -0.67 32.11 3.15
C ARG A 243 -1.45 30.89 3.67
N GLY A 244 -2.76 30.82 3.37
CA GLY A 244 -3.60 29.69 3.78
C GLY A 244 -3.19 28.33 3.16
N VAL A 245 -2.62 28.33 1.95
CA VAL A 245 -2.07 27.10 1.33
C VAL A 245 -0.86 26.62 2.14
N MET A 246 0.04 27.54 2.51
CA MET A 246 1.24 27.21 3.29
C MET A 246 0.89 26.71 4.69
N GLU A 247 0.00 27.40 5.41
CA GLU A 247 -0.49 26.98 6.72
C GLU A 247 -1.11 25.57 6.68
N ASN A 248 -1.81 25.23 5.59
CA ASN A 248 -2.36 23.89 5.40
C ASN A 248 -1.25 22.83 5.22
N VAL A 249 -0.20 23.13 4.44
CA VAL A 249 0.96 22.24 4.28
C VAL A 249 1.65 22.00 5.63
N LEU A 250 1.92 23.06 6.39
CA LEU A 250 2.56 22.96 7.71
C LEU A 250 1.70 22.14 8.69
N ARG A 251 0.38 22.39 8.70
CA ARG A 251 -0.57 21.61 9.50
C ARG A 251 -0.53 20.13 9.15
N LYS A 252 -0.54 19.79 7.85
CA LYS A 252 -0.42 18.40 7.39
C LYS A 252 0.91 17.78 7.78
N CYS A 253 2.03 18.51 7.68
CA CYS A 253 3.34 18.03 8.12
C CYS A 253 3.37 17.73 9.62
N ASN A 254 2.78 18.60 10.45
CA ASN A 254 2.66 18.32 11.89
C ASN A 254 1.83 17.06 12.15
N LYS A 255 0.75 16.84 11.40
CA LYS A 255 -0.05 15.61 11.50
C LYS A 255 0.68 14.36 11.00
N LEU A 256 1.50 14.46 9.96
CA LEU A 256 2.40 13.37 9.57
C LEU A 256 3.40 13.06 10.69
N LYS A 257 3.99 14.09 11.30
CA LYS A 257 4.93 13.93 12.41
C LYS A 257 4.29 13.22 13.60
N GLU A 258 3.07 13.61 13.97
CA GLU A 258 2.29 12.93 15.00
C GLU A 258 2.04 11.46 14.62
N TYR A 259 1.57 11.21 13.39
CA TYR A 259 1.25 9.88 12.89
C TYR A 259 2.46 8.93 12.91
N PHE A 260 3.57 9.33 12.28
CA PHE A 260 4.79 8.51 12.27
C PHE A 260 5.40 8.38 13.66
N GLY A 261 5.23 9.38 14.53
CA GLY A 261 5.63 9.33 15.93
C GLY A 261 4.87 8.31 16.77
N THR A 262 3.71 7.81 16.31
CA THR A 262 2.98 6.73 16.99
C THR A 262 3.64 5.36 16.84
N PHE A 263 4.51 5.19 15.83
CA PHE A 263 5.19 3.92 15.63
C PHE A 263 6.26 3.71 16.69
N LYS A 264 6.18 2.57 17.40
CA LYS A 264 7.19 2.14 18.37
C LYS A 264 8.50 1.66 17.72
N ARG A 265 8.60 1.73 16.40
CA ARG A 265 9.71 1.24 15.58
C ARG A 265 9.99 2.24 14.48
N LEU A 266 11.21 2.22 13.98
CA LEU A 266 11.55 2.90 12.73
C LEU A 266 11.09 2.05 11.54
N ILE A 267 10.64 2.71 10.49
CA ILE A 267 10.15 2.06 9.27
C ILE A 267 11.33 1.77 8.35
N HIS A 268 11.43 0.55 7.85
CA HIS A 268 12.46 0.13 6.90
C HIS A 268 12.07 0.59 5.49
N VAL A 269 12.72 1.66 5.02
CA VAL A 269 12.55 2.22 3.68
C VAL A 269 13.92 2.36 3.03
N LYS A 270 14.13 1.83 1.82
CA LYS A 270 15.42 1.94 1.11
C LYS A 270 15.63 3.31 0.47
N SER A 271 14.59 3.88 -0.13
CA SER A 271 14.63 5.20 -0.78
C SER A 271 13.53 6.11 -0.26
N PHE A 272 13.88 7.32 0.14
CA PHE A 272 12.93 8.34 0.58
C PHE A 272 12.98 9.55 -0.35
N ASP A 273 11.84 9.92 -0.93
CA ASP A 273 11.67 11.07 -1.80
C ASP A 273 10.68 12.06 -1.18
N PHE A 274 11.17 13.25 -0.85
CA PHE A 274 10.35 14.34 -0.32
C PHE A 274 10.23 15.47 -1.33
N GLN A 275 9.00 15.76 -1.74
CA GLN A 275 8.69 16.80 -2.74
C GLN A 275 7.79 17.87 -2.15
N LEU A 276 8.27 19.10 -2.08
CA LEU A 276 7.51 20.28 -1.68
C LEU A 276 7.41 21.23 -2.88
N LYS A 277 6.31 21.10 -3.61
CA LYS A 277 6.01 21.89 -4.84
C LYS A 277 5.30 23.21 -4.54
N VAL A 278 5.10 23.51 -3.26
CA VAL A 278 4.53 24.77 -2.75
C VAL A 278 5.67 25.61 -2.16
N PRO A 279 5.84 26.88 -2.56
CA PRO A 279 6.84 27.76 -1.96
C PRO A 279 6.46 28.10 -0.52
N LEU A 280 7.42 27.98 0.39
CA LEU A 280 7.45 28.55 1.73
C LEU A 280 8.07 29.96 1.71
N GLU A 281 7.57 30.84 2.59
CA GLU A 281 8.14 32.17 2.85
C GLU A 281 9.50 32.04 3.55
N LYS A 282 10.39 33.03 3.35
CA LYS A 282 11.81 32.99 3.78
C LYS A 282 12.00 32.91 5.29
N ASP A 283 11.03 33.37 6.08
CA ASP A 283 11.15 33.48 7.54
C ASP A 283 10.47 32.35 8.31
N GLU A 284 9.77 31.43 7.61
CA GLU A 284 9.11 30.31 8.25
C GLU A 284 10.09 29.16 8.51
N LYS A 285 10.36 28.91 9.78
CA LYS A 285 11.05 27.70 10.23
C LYS A 285 10.14 26.50 9.98
N SER A 286 10.29 25.87 8.82
CA SER A 286 9.55 24.68 8.45
C SER A 286 10.38 23.42 8.66
N ASP A 287 9.91 22.54 9.53
CA ASP A 287 10.49 21.21 9.79
C ASP A 287 9.79 20.14 8.92
N THR A 288 9.41 20.49 7.69
CA THR A 288 8.60 19.65 6.78
C THR A 288 9.20 18.26 6.55
N ILE A 289 10.48 18.17 6.13
CA ILE A 289 11.17 16.88 5.91
C ILE A 289 11.26 16.07 7.21
N LEU A 290 11.42 16.76 8.35
CA LEU A 290 11.50 16.14 9.68
C LEU A 290 10.16 15.55 10.14
N SER A 291 9.07 15.73 9.38
CA SER A 291 7.80 15.06 9.67
C SER A 291 7.83 13.56 9.40
N VAL A 292 8.77 13.07 8.58
CA VAL A 292 8.86 11.65 8.20
C VAL A 292 10.27 11.09 8.37
N LEU A 293 11.30 11.81 7.88
CA LEU A 293 12.68 11.29 7.82
C LEU A 293 13.20 10.71 9.15
N PRO A 294 13.00 11.33 10.32
CA PRO A 294 13.49 10.80 11.61
C PRO A 294 12.87 9.45 12.01
N TYR A 295 11.75 9.08 11.42
CA TYR A 295 11.02 7.84 11.70
C TYR A 295 11.40 6.70 10.75
N LEU A 296 12.32 6.95 9.81
CA LEU A 296 12.88 5.94 8.92
C LEU A 296 14.12 5.30 9.55
N LYS A 297 14.34 4.01 9.29
CA LYS A 297 15.44 3.26 9.88
C LYS A 297 16.79 3.68 9.25
N PRO A 298 17.71 4.29 10.01
CA PRO A 298 19.04 4.62 9.49
C PRO A 298 19.83 3.36 9.14
N GLY A 299 20.72 3.44 8.14
CA GLY A 299 21.50 2.31 7.62
C GLY A 299 20.70 1.31 6.77
N PHE A 300 19.37 1.29 6.85
CA PHE A 300 18.50 0.66 5.85
C PHE A 300 18.06 1.68 4.77
N LEU A 301 17.92 2.95 5.16
CA LEU A 301 17.73 4.05 4.22
C LEU A 301 19.02 4.31 3.43
N GLU A 302 19.00 3.94 2.16
CA GLU A 302 20.14 4.05 1.24
C GLU A 302 20.09 5.36 0.45
N LYS A 303 18.90 5.83 0.05
CA LYS A 303 18.75 7.01 -0.82
C LYS A 303 17.82 8.05 -0.22
N ILE A 304 18.25 9.31 -0.29
CA ILE A 304 17.45 10.48 0.07
C ILE A 304 17.33 11.39 -1.15
N ARG A 305 16.11 11.71 -1.55
CA ARG A 305 15.80 12.76 -2.53
C ARG A 305 14.97 13.85 -1.89
N ILE A 306 15.37 15.10 -2.09
CA ILE A 306 14.67 16.28 -1.58
C ILE A 306 14.48 17.25 -2.74
N GLU A 307 13.23 17.59 -3.01
CA GLU A 307 12.85 18.55 -4.03
C GLU A 307 11.97 19.64 -3.41
N THR A 308 12.54 20.83 -3.28
CA THR A 308 11.85 22.05 -2.84
C THR A 308 12.45 23.26 -3.53
N LYS A 309 11.57 24.19 -3.93
CA LYS A 309 11.96 25.48 -4.52
C LYS A 309 12.31 26.54 -3.46
N SER A 310 11.96 26.29 -2.19
CA SER A 310 12.19 27.23 -1.10
C SER A 310 13.55 27.05 -0.45
N ASP A 311 14.01 28.09 0.23
CA ASP A 311 15.18 27.99 1.08
C ASP A 311 14.89 27.06 2.26
N CYS A 312 15.60 25.94 2.31
CA CYS A 312 15.46 24.95 3.36
C CYS A 312 16.67 24.91 4.31
N SER A 313 17.55 25.91 4.27
CA SER A 313 18.84 25.89 4.99
C SER A 313 18.68 25.62 6.49
N GLU A 314 17.72 26.26 7.15
CA GLU A 314 17.49 26.09 8.59
C GLU A 314 17.00 24.67 8.94
N MET A 315 16.10 24.12 8.13
CA MET A 315 15.67 22.73 8.25
C MET A 315 16.85 21.78 8.02
N MET A 316 17.65 22.04 6.99
CA MET A 316 18.79 21.19 6.65
C MET A 316 19.84 21.16 7.76
N ARG A 317 20.04 22.25 8.53
CA ARG A 317 20.92 22.24 9.72
C ARG A 317 20.51 21.21 10.78
N LYS A 318 19.23 20.84 10.83
CA LYS A 318 18.73 19.75 11.68
C LYS A 318 18.84 18.41 10.98
N VAL A 319 18.51 18.34 9.69
CA VAL A 319 18.55 17.10 8.89
C VAL A 319 19.95 16.49 8.84
N VAL A 320 21.00 17.29 8.61
CA VAL A 320 22.38 16.77 8.53
C VAL A 320 22.91 16.16 9.83
N LYS A 321 22.22 16.38 10.96
CA LYS A 321 22.58 15.81 12.26
C LYS A 321 21.93 14.44 12.50
N LEU A 322 21.05 13.99 11.62
CA LEU A 322 20.33 12.73 11.75
C LEU A 322 21.21 11.54 11.32
N ASP A 323 21.07 10.42 12.02
CA ASP A 323 21.68 9.16 11.60
C ASP A 323 21.20 8.72 10.22
N GLN A 324 19.94 9.04 9.87
CA GLN A 324 19.38 8.78 8.54
C GLN A 324 20.14 9.51 7.43
N TRP A 325 20.61 10.72 7.70
CA TRP A 325 21.43 11.47 6.74
C TRP A 325 22.86 10.90 6.66
N ASN A 326 23.47 10.64 7.81
CA ASN A 326 24.87 10.23 7.91
C ASN A 326 25.14 8.80 7.44
N LEU A 327 24.12 7.91 7.49
CA LEU A 327 24.24 6.53 7.05
C LEU A 327 23.65 6.26 5.66
N ALA A 328 23.02 7.26 5.04
CA ALA A 328 22.54 7.14 3.67
C ALA A 328 23.70 7.13 2.67
N ILE A 329 23.50 6.40 1.57
CA ILE A 329 24.50 6.12 0.53
C ILE A 329 24.42 7.14 -0.60
N GLU A 330 23.19 7.50 -1.00
CA GLU A 330 22.91 8.37 -2.14
C GLU A 330 22.07 9.60 -1.75
N LEU A 331 22.42 10.76 -2.30
CA LEU A 331 21.66 12.00 -2.15
C LEU A 331 21.28 12.60 -3.51
N ASP A 332 20.04 13.06 -3.64
CA ASP A 332 19.58 13.88 -4.76
C ASP A 332 18.85 15.14 -4.29
N MET A 333 19.46 16.30 -4.56
CA MET A 333 18.95 17.65 -4.31
C MET A 333 19.22 18.56 -5.52
N CYS A 334 19.15 18.04 -6.75
CA CYS A 334 19.45 18.81 -7.97
C CYS A 334 18.60 20.07 -8.18
N ASP A 335 17.41 20.08 -7.58
CA ASP A 335 16.43 21.16 -7.74
C ASP A 335 16.20 21.94 -6.44
N THR A 336 17.04 21.70 -5.44
CA THR A 336 16.99 22.37 -4.15
C THR A 336 18.30 23.08 -3.83
N PRO A 337 18.26 24.39 -3.49
CA PRO A 337 19.45 25.12 -3.09
C PRO A 337 20.12 24.51 -1.85
N PHE A 338 21.31 23.93 -2.03
CA PHE A 338 22.15 23.46 -0.94
C PHE A 338 23.13 24.57 -0.52
N LYS A 339 22.96 25.08 0.71
CA LYS A 339 23.76 26.20 1.26
C LYS A 339 24.57 25.83 2.51
N LEU A 340 24.64 24.55 2.84
CA LEU A 340 25.42 24.05 3.98
C LEU A 340 26.88 23.77 3.61
N PRO A 341 27.78 23.65 4.60
CA PRO A 341 29.16 23.25 4.35
C PRO A 341 29.26 21.90 3.63
N LEU A 342 30.19 21.78 2.68
CA LEU A 342 30.38 20.59 1.85
C LEU A 342 30.78 19.34 2.63
N GLN A 343 31.32 19.49 3.84
CA GLN A 343 31.63 18.38 4.75
C GLN A 343 30.39 17.54 5.07
N ASN A 344 29.19 18.09 4.93
CA ASN A 344 27.94 17.34 5.13
C ASN A 344 27.57 16.45 3.93
N LEU A 345 28.38 16.41 2.87
CA LEU A 345 28.12 15.63 1.64
C LEU A 345 29.18 14.55 1.38
N ILE A 346 30.38 14.66 1.96
CA ILE A 346 31.53 13.82 1.57
C ILE A 346 31.40 12.35 1.98
N HIS A 347 30.46 12.01 2.88
CA HIS A 347 30.19 10.64 3.29
C HIS A 347 29.31 9.87 2.29
N PHE A 348 28.57 10.56 1.42
CA PHE A 348 27.78 9.90 0.38
C PHE A 348 28.69 9.29 -0.68
N LYS A 349 28.37 8.05 -1.09
CA LYS A 349 29.03 7.42 -2.25
C LYS A 349 28.64 8.14 -3.53
N ARG A 350 27.38 8.56 -3.62
CA ARG A 350 26.84 9.30 -4.75
C ARG A 350 26.00 10.48 -4.30
N PHE A 351 26.25 11.67 -4.84
CA PHE A 351 25.37 12.80 -4.57
C PHE A 351 25.20 13.72 -5.76
N SER A 352 24.01 14.30 -5.88
CA SER A 352 23.75 15.36 -6.85
C SER A 352 23.07 16.54 -6.17
N VAL A 353 23.64 17.75 -6.28
CA VAL A 353 23.18 18.93 -5.54
C VAL A 353 23.19 20.18 -6.41
N PHE A 354 22.28 21.11 -6.13
CA PHE A 354 22.35 22.48 -6.67
C PHE A 354 23.00 23.42 -5.66
N MET A 355 24.11 24.03 -6.05
CA MET A 355 24.87 24.97 -5.22
C MET A 355 24.80 26.38 -5.80
N PRO A 356 23.92 27.26 -5.28
CA PRO A 356 23.77 28.63 -5.81
C PRO A 356 25.00 29.51 -5.57
N ASN A 357 25.78 29.24 -4.53
CA ASN A 357 26.91 30.06 -4.07
C ASN A 357 28.24 29.30 -4.14
N ILE A 358 28.41 28.47 -5.18
CA ILE A 358 29.67 27.75 -5.39
C ILE A 358 30.78 28.73 -5.82
N SER A 359 32.01 28.47 -5.40
CA SER A 359 33.21 29.27 -5.74
C SER A 359 34.35 28.37 -6.20
N GLU A 360 35.41 28.96 -6.76
CA GLU A 360 36.58 28.20 -7.24
C GLU A 360 37.28 27.41 -6.12
N SER A 361 37.29 27.97 -4.90
CA SER A 361 37.83 27.31 -3.71
C SER A 361 37.03 26.06 -3.34
N HIS A 362 35.70 26.07 -3.50
CA HIS A 362 34.87 24.89 -3.31
C HIS A 362 35.18 23.80 -4.35
N VAL A 363 35.33 24.18 -5.63
CA VAL A 363 35.68 23.24 -6.72
C VAL A 363 37.03 22.58 -6.44
N THR A 364 38.05 23.39 -6.12
CA THR A 364 39.40 22.90 -5.83
C THR A 364 39.42 21.99 -4.61
N TRP A 365 38.66 22.33 -3.57
CA TRP A 365 38.54 21.50 -2.36
C TRP A 365 37.88 20.14 -2.67
N LEU A 366 36.78 20.11 -3.42
CA LEU A 366 36.11 18.88 -3.82
C LEU A 366 37.01 17.98 -4.67
N ALA A 367 37.70 18.58 -5.64
CA ALA A 367 38.63 17.87 -6.51
C ALA A 367 39.81 17.24 -5.74
N ARG A 368 40.17 17.78 -4.57
CA ARG A 368 41.20 17.22 -3.69
C ARG A 368 40.66 16.15 -2.75
N ILE A 369 39.51 16.39 -2.11
CA ILE A 369 39.02 15.56 -0.99
C ILE A 369 38.25 14.32 -1.47
N LEU A 370 37.38 14.44 -2.47
CA LEU A 370 36.54 13.31 -2.90
C LEU A 370 37.34 12.11 -3.44
N PRO A 371 38.45 12.29 -4.19
CA PRO A 371 39.24 11.16 -4.67
C PRO A 371 39.89 10.33 -3.56
N GLU A 372 40.22 10.97 -2.43
CA GLU A 372 40.81 10.34 -1.25
C GLU A 372 39.79 9.48 -0.48
N ASN A 373 38.49 9.65 -0.71
CA ASN A 373 37.47 8.81 -0.09
C ASN A 373 37.28 7.51 -0.90
N ASP A 374 37.67 6.37 -0.35
CA ASP A 374 37.56 5.05 -0.99
C ASP A 374 36.14 4.63 -1.38
N THR A 375 35.14 5.15 -0.66
CA THR A 375 33.73 4.82 -0.90
C THR A 375 33.07 5.73 -1.95
N PHE A 376 33.70 6.86 -2.28
CA PHE A 376 33.15 7.81 -3.25
C PHE A 376 33.15 7.21 -4.67
N GLU A 377 32.03 7.38 -5.38
CA GLU A 377 31.85 6.90 -6.75
C GLU A 377 31.51 8.05 -7.71
N TYR A 378 30.53 8.89 -7.37
CA TYR A 378 30.02 9.89 -8.31
C TYR A 378 29.47 11.14 -7.64
N CYS A 379 29.74 12.32 -8.19
CA CYS A 379 28.89 13.46 -7.88
C CYS A 379 28.60 14.37 -9.07
N SER A 380 27.47 15.06 -8.97
CA SER A 380 27.02 16.07 -9.91
C SER A 380 26.66 17.36 -9.18
N ILE A 381 27.24 18.47 -9.61
CA ILE A 381 27.01 19.78 -8.98
C ILE A 381 26.45 20.72 -10.03
N ARG A 382 25.20 21.14 -9.80
CA ARG A 382 24.54 22.16 -10.60
C ARG A 382 24.80 23.54 -10.00
N TYR A 383 25.06 24.54 -10.83
CA TYR A 383 25.30 25.90 -10.37
C TYR A 383 24.76 26.95 -11.36
N PRO A 384 24.45 28.19 -10.91
CA PRO A 384 23.96 29.24 -11.80
C PRO A 384 25.01 29.67 -12.83
N GLU A 385 24.58 29.98 -14.05
CA GLU A 385 25.48 30.30 -15.19
C GLU A 385 26.56 31.34 -14.88
N ASN A 386 26.23 32.38 -14.11
CA ASN A 386 27.13 33.51 -13.85
C ASN A 386 28.05 33.33 -12.63
N GLN A 387 28.05 32.16 -11.97
CA GLN A 387 28.78 31.97 -10.69
C GLN A 387 30.20 31.43 -10.84
N LEU A 388 30.49 30.65 -11.89
CA LEU A 388 31.83 30.07 -12.09
C LEU A 388 32.26 30.18 -13.55
N ASN A 389 33.48 30.68 -13.74
CA ASN A 389 34.20 30.53 -14.99
C ASN A 389 35.09 29.27 -14.93
N LEU A 390 34.48 28.11 -15.17
CA LEU A 390 35.18 26.82 -15.13
C LEU A 390 36.28 26.71 -16.20
N ASP A 391 36.22 27.50 -17.28
CA ASP A 391 37.24 27.52 -18.33
C ASP A 391 38.60 28.04 -17.80
N LEU A 392 38.57 28.99 -16.86
CA LEU A 392 39.77 29.51 -16.19
C LEU A 392 40.28 28.56 -15.09
N ILE A 393 39.38 27.93 -14.34
CA ILE A 393 39.73 26.99 -13.25
C ILE A 393 40.39 25.72 -13.82
N ASN A 394 39.99 25.29 -15.02
CA ASN A 394 40.56 24.14 -15.72
C ASN A 394 42.08 24.28 -15.96
N LEU A 395 42.57 25.50 -16.21
CA LEU A 395 44.01 25.78 -16.39
C LEU A 395 44.85 25.60 -15.11
N GLY A 396 44.23 25.76 -13.92
CA GLY A 396 44.90 25.60 -12.63
C GLY A 396 44.91 24.16 -12.09
N ILE A 397 43.87 23.36 -12.40
CA ILE A 397 43.73 21.98 -11.89
C ILE A 397 44.46 20.96 -12.80
N THR A 398 44.51 21.19 -14.11
CA THR A 398 45.12 20.28 -15.10
C THR A 398 46.66 20.25 -15.09
N GLY A 399 47.31 21.05 -14.25
CA GLY A 399 48.75 20.93 -14.00
C GLY A 399 49.15 19.64 -13.27
N ARG A 400 48.20 18.81 -12.79
CA ARG A 400 48.50 17.61 -11.98
C ARG A 400 47.91 16.28 -12.44
N HIS A 401 46.92 16.22 -13.34
CA HIS A 401 46.35 14.94 -13.79
C HIS A 401 46.06 14.93 -15.29
N SER A 402 46.49 13.85 -15.94
CA SER A 402 46.56 13.64 -17.38
C SER A 402 45.21 13.73 -18.09
N ARG A 403 45.24 14.33 -19.29
CA ARG A 403 44.13 14.38 -20.26
C ARG A 403 43.65 12.97 -20.63
N GLU A 404 42.37 12.72 -20.45
CA GLU A 404 41.61 11.87 -21.38
C GLU A 404 40.39 12.65 -21.85
N LYS A 405 40.38 12.98 -23.16
CA LYS A 405 39.19 13.50 -23.85
C LYS A 405 38.30 12.30 -24.18
N SER A 406 37.17 12.14 -23.49
CA SER A 406 36.13 11.23 -23.97
C SER A 406 35.24 11.94 -24.98
N ASN A 407 35.52 11.72 -26.26
CA ASN A 407 34.53 11.91 -27.32
C ASN A 407 33.56 10.72 -27.25
N SER A 408 32.40 10.89 -26.61
CA SER A 408 31.27 9.99 -26.83
C SER A 408 29.95 10.73 -26.71
N LEU A 409 29.26 10.76 -27.84
CA LEU A 409 27.94 11.32 -28.09
C LEU A 409 26.89 10.75 -27.11
N LEU A 410 26.33 11.62 -26.25
CA LEU A 410 25.03 11.50 -25.60
C LEU A 410 24.77 12.85 -24.87
N GLU A 411 24.24 13.83 -25.60
CA GLU A 411 23.67 15.12 -25.10
C GLU A 411 24.27 15.68 -23.79
N THR A 412 25.56 16.02 -23.79
CA THR A 412 26.27 16.41 -22.55
C THR A 412 26.21 17.92 -22.28
N ASN A 413 25.23 18.38 -21.50
CA ASN A 413 25.18 19.74 -20.91
C ASN A 413 26.14 19.93 -19.71
N ALA A 414 27.09 19.02 -19.48
CA ALA A 414 28.12 19.17 -18.45
C ALA A 414 29.17 20.16 -18.95
N VAL A 415 29.44 21.20 -18.16
CA VAL A 415 30.44 22.23 -18.51
C VAL A 415 31.85 21.77 -18.12
N PHE A 416 31.96 20.89 -17.12
CA PHE A 416 33.22 20.29 -16.72
C PHE A 416 32.99 18.92 -16.09
N GLY A 417 33.83 17.94 -16.42
CA GLY A 417 33.83 16.61 -15.83
C GLY A 417 35.25 16.17 -15.51
N MET A 418 35.48 15.70 -14.30
CA MET A 418 36.74 15.09 -13.88
C MET A 418 36.52 13.60 -13.65
N HIS A 419 37.30 12.77 -14.34
CA HIS A 419 37.29 11.31 -14.22
C HIS A 419 38.58 10.84 -13.56
N LEU A 420 38.45 10.06 -12.49
CA LEU A 420 39.57 9.52 -11.69
C LEU A 420 39.36 8.02 -11.52
N GLY A 421 39.74 7.25 -12.54
CA GLY A 421 39.43 5.83 -12.62
C GLY A 421 37.92 5.59 -12.70
N LYS A 422 37.36 4.85 -11.74
CA LYS A 422 35.90 4.61 -11.63
C LYS A 422 35.12 5.76 -10.97
N LYS A 423 35.81 6.79 -10.48
CA LYS A 423 35.20 7.93 -9.79
C LYS A 423 34.97 9.08 -10.75
N SER A 424 33.87 9.82 -10.61
CA SER A 424 33.65 11.02 -11.42
C SER A 424 32.96 12.18 -10.69
N ILE A 425 33.36 13.40 -11.06
CA ILE A 425 32.86 14.66 -10.51
C ILE A 425 32.44 15.54 -11.68
N HIS A 426 31.14 15.82 -11.81
CA HIS A 426 30.57 16.56 -12.93
C HIS A 426 29.98 17.89 -12.46
N PHE A 427 30.18 18.94 -13.25
CA PHE A 427 29.63 20.27 -13.00
C PHE A 427 28.76 20.70 -14.18
N PHE A 428 27.55 21.16 -13.87
CA PHE A 428 26.54 21.53 -14.85
C PHE A 428 26.09 22.97 -14.60
N ARG A 429 26.03 23.79 -15.67
CA ARG A 429 25.34 25.08 -15.59
C ARG A 429 23.83 24.83 -15.57
N LYS A 430 23.13 25.46 -14.63
CA LYS A 430 21.68 25.50 -14.60
C LYS A 430 21.24 26.75 -15.38
N SER A 431 20.60 26.53 -16.53
CA SER A 431 19.97 27.55 -17.38
C SER A 431 18.81 28.23 -16.67
#